data_AF-A0A1X2G8A7-F1
#
_entry.id   AF-A0A1X2G8A7-F1
#
_cell.length_a   1.000
_cell.length_b   1.000
_cell.length_c   1.000
_cell.angle_alpha   90.00
_cell.angle_beta   90.00
_cell.angle_gamma   90.00
#
_symmetry.space_group_name_H-M   'P 1'
#
loop_
_entity.id
_entity.type
_entity.pdbx_description
1 polymer ?
#
loop_
_entity_poly.entity_id
_entity_poly.type
_entity_poly.pdbx_seq_one_letter_code
_entity_poly.pdbx_strand_id
1 'polypeptide(L)'
;MSSTIIPRSKKLFVDLPNWKLLTRIDPQRSEVTVYVKGFLAEGESVDNFSDWLHSHRLLVLSRQHRWGSAALGYSWPSGSSSHHIPIPLATVGSAAYLVGRNLQRLRHLRLPTPASVVGALAIDTGLHLGRMAYQFHVAKKESQDRAETLAWRLLELRRKYDVVRVVGHSLGCRHIVEACSLMQMDQRPNEIHLCAPALIREDILPWVTEGSGGLGQGNTMIYYSHKDITLGILFRAILGGSQAVGEIGLPGERLDPSVLTVDASSSLGGFYVGAHTDYSNKFHFFCASPPASLCSQGSELKKED
;
A
#
# COMPACT_ATOMS: atom_id res chain seq x y z
N MET A 1 22.34 -39.45 20.28
CA MET A 1 21.62 -38.79 19.17
C MET A 1 21.79 -37.30 19.34
N SER A 2 22.75 -36.71 18.61
CA SER A 2 23.12 -35.30 18.74
C SER A 2 22.27 -34.49 17.77
N SER A 3 21.39 -33.63 18.28
CA SER A 3 20.61 -32.71 17.46
C SER A 3 21.50 -31.55 17.01
N THR A 4 21.88 -31.59 15.74
CA THR A 4 22.61 -30.51 15.08
C THR A 4 21.68 -29.31 14.92
N ILE A 5 21.81 -28.32 15.81
CA ILE A 5 21.16 -27.02 15.66
C ILE A 5 21.87 -26.32 14.51
N ILE A 6 21.24 -26.29 13.34
CA ILE A 6 21.70 -25.49 12.20
C ILE A 6 21.58 -24.02 12.60
N PRO A 7 22.68 -23.25 12.66
CA PRO A 7 22.59 -21.83 12.95
C PRO A 7 21.89 -21.13 11.77
N ARG A 8 20.73 -20.52 12.05
CA ARG A 8 20.06 -19.61 11.11
C ARG A 8 21.02 -18.45 10.81
N SER A 9 21.62 -18.49 9.62
CA SER A 9 22.40 -17.40 9.06
C SER A 9 21.61 -16.09 9.14
N LYS A 10 22.09 -15.14 9.96
CA LYS A 10 21.62 -13.76 9.95
C LYS A 10 21.92 -13.20 8.56
N LYS A 11 20.90 -13.02 7.71
CA LYS A 11 21.04 -12.27 6.47
C LYS A 11 21.42 -10.83 6.86
N LEU A 12 22.70 -10.51 6.79
CA LEU A 12 23.26 -9.16 7.04
C LEU A 12 22.99 -8.19 5.87
N PHE A 13 22.47 -8.70 4.76
CA PHE A 13 22.10 -7.92 3.58
C PHE A 13 20.58 -7.95 3.43
N VAL A 14 19.97 -6.76 3.37
CA VAL A 14 18.56 -6.62 3.00
C VAL A 14 18.47 -6.86 1.49
N ASP A 15 17.67 -7.85 1.08
CA ASP A 15 17.42 -8.12 -0.34
C ASP A 15 16.88 -6.83 -1.00
N LEU A 16 17.57 -6.34 -2.03
CA LEU A 16 17.17 -5.12 -2.74
C LEU A 16 15.83 -5.36 -3.46
N PRO A 17 14.94 -4.35 -3.48
CA PRO A 17 13.68 -4.46 -4.20
C PRO A 17 13.98 -4.67 -5.70
N ASN A 18 13.37 -5.71 -6.26
CA ASN A 18 13.54 -6.08 -7.65
C ASN A 18 12.20 -6.02 -8.38
N TRP A 19 12.24 -5.61 -9.65
CA TRP A 19 11.09 -5.71 -10.53
C TRP A 19 10.75 -7.17 -10.77
N LYS A 20 9.49 -7.53 -10.50
CA LYS A 20 8.94 -8.81 -10.87
C LYS A 20 8.14 -8.67 -12.15
N LEU A 21 8.57 -9.33 -13.22
CA LEU A 21 7.75 -9.40 -14.43
C LEU A 21 6.48 -10.20 -14.15
N LEU A 22 5.31 -9.58 -14.29
CA LEU A 22 4.01 -10.22 -14.02
C LEU A 22 3.36 -10.76 -15.29
N THR A 23 3.55 -10.07 -16.41
CA THR A 23 3.00 -10.42 -17.72
C THR A 23 4.05 -10.22 -18.81
N ARG A 24 3.80 -10.77 -20.01
CA ARG A 24 4.71 -10.61 -21.14
C ARG A 24 4.74 -9.15 -21.60
N ILE A 25 5.93 -8.68 -21.98
CA ILE A 25 6.11 -7.40 -22.62
C ILE A 25 5.66 -7.55 -24.08
N ASP A 26 4.75 -6.69 -24.51
CA ASP A 26 4.36 -6.59 -25.91
C ASP A 26 5.32 -5.63 -26.64
N PRO A 27 6.13 -6.10 -27.59
CA PRO A 27 7.07 -5.25 -28.30
C PRO A 27 6.38 -4.18 -29.17
N GLN A 28 5.07 -4.32 -29.45
CA GLN A 28 4.32 -3.36 -30.25
C GLN A 28 3.78 -2.17 -29.44
N ARG A 29 3.75 -2.28 -28.11
CA ARG A 29 3.24 -1.22 -27.22
C ARG A 29 4.33 -0.79 -26.25
N SER A 30 4.78 0.46 -26.39
CA SER A 30 5.78 1.08 -25.51
C SER A 30 5.14 1.58 -24.20
N GLU A 31 4.51 0.68 -23.46
CA GLU A 31 3.91 1.03 -22.17
C GLU A 31 4.08 -0.06 -21.11
N VAL A 32 4.06 0.34 -19.85
CA VAL A 32 4.18 -0.57 -18.71
C VAL A 32 3.36 -0.07 -17.52
N THR A 33 2.70 -1.01 -16.83
CA THR A 33 2.06 -0.76 -15.54
C THR A 33 2.89 -1.35 -14.41
N VAL A 34 3.13 -0.57 -13.36
CA VAL A 34 3.85 -1.00 -12.16
C VAL A 34 2.88 -1.08 -10.98
N TYR A 35 2.81 -2.24 -10.34
CA TYR A 35 2.06 -2.46 -9.11
C TYR A 35 2.99 -2.39 -7.91
N VAL A 36 2.86 -1.35 -7.08
CA VAL A 36 3.63 -1.13 -5.86
C VAL A 36 2.86 -1.67 -4.67
N LYS A 37 3.39 -2.73 -4.07
CA LYS A 37 2.76 -3.40 -2.95
C LYS A 37 2.84 -2.55 -1.67
N GLY A 38 1.82 -2.66 -0.83
CA GLY A 38 1.76 -1.98 0.46
C GLY A 38 2.40 -2.77 1.60
N PHE A 39 1.88 -2.50 2.80
CA PHE A 39 2.25 -3.22 4.01
C PHE A 39 1.87 -4.69 3.89
N LEU A 40 2.84 -5.58 4.01
CA LEU A 40 2.60 -7.02 3.96
C LEU A 40 2.02 -7.48 5.30
N ALA A 41 0.82 -8.06 5.26
CA ALA A 41 0.28 -8.76 6.41
C ALA A 41 1.10 -10.02 6.73
N GLU A 42 1.10 -10.47 7.98
CA GLU A 42 1.79 -11.70 8.39
C GLU A 42 1.23 -12.90 7.61
N GLY A 43 2.10 -13.60 6.87
CA GLY A 43 1.72 -14.73 6.00
C GLY A 43 1.49 -14.35 4.53
N GLU A 44 1.46 -13.06 4.19
CA GLU A 44 1.37 -12.62 2.80
C GLU A 44 2.75 -12.72 2.11
N SER A 45 2.78 -13.41 0.98
CA SER A 45 4.01 -13.48 0.20
C SER A 45 4.33 -12.13 -0.44
N VAL A 46 5.58 -11.68 -0.27
CA VAL A 46 6.19 -10.54 -0.98
C VAL A 46 5.96 -10.65 -2.48
N ASP A 47 5.87 -11.88 -2.98
CA ASP A 47 5.79 -12.24 -4.39
C ASP A 47 4.36 -12.40 -4.94
N ASN A 48 3.34 -12.30 -4.08
CA ASN A 48 1.96 -12.49 -4.53
C ASN A 48 1.37 -11.22 -5.13
N PHE A 49 1.09 -11.27 -6.43
CA PHE A 49 0.40 -10.23 -7.21
C PHE A 49 -0.81 -10.82 -7.97
N SER A 50 -1.35 -11.98 -7.55
CA SER A 50 -2.45 -12.68 -8.26
C SER A 50 -3.66 -11.77 -8.50
N ASP A 51 -4.02 -11.00 -7.49
CA ASP A 51 -5.25 -10.19 -7.48
C ASP A 51 -5.09 -8.96 -8.37
N TRP A 52 -3.90 -8.34 -8.32
CA TRP A 52 -3.51 -7.30 -9.28
C TRP A 52 -3.48 -7.81 -10.70
N LEU A 53 -2.94 -9.02 -10.92
CA LEU A 53 -2.90 -9.65 -12.24
C LEU A 53 -4.30 -9.96 -12.77
N HIS A 54 -5.24 -10.35 -11.91
CA HIS A 54 -6.63 -10.55 -12.28
C HIS A 54 -7.24 -9.24 -12.82
N SER A 55 -7.16 -8.16 -12.05
CA SER A 55 -7.64 -6.84 -12.49
C SER A 55 -6.92 -6.33 -13.74
N HIS A 56 -5.60 -6.47 -13.81
CA HIS A 56 -4.80 -6.04 -14.97
C HIS A 56 -5.29 -6.68 -16.26
N ARG A 57 -5.52 -8.00 -16.24
CA ARG A 57 -6.03 -8.73 -17.42
C ARG A 57 -7.38 -8.19 -17.88
N LEU A 58 -8.27 -7.87 -16.95
CA LEU A 58 -9.58 -7.31 -17.29
C LEU A 58 -9.46 -5.87 -17.84
N LEU A 59 -8.54 -5.06 -17.31
CA LEU A 59 -8.25 -3.72 -17.82
C LEU A 59 -7.62 -3.73 -19.22
N VAL A 60 -6.76 -4.70 -19.51
CA VAL A 60 -6.19 -4.92 -20.85
C VAL A 60 -7.29 -5.28 -21.86
N LEU A 61 -8.25 -6.12 -21.45
CA LEU A 61 -9.38 -6.51 -22.30
C LEU A 61 -10.47 -5.44 -22.41
N SER A 62 -10.49 -4.46 -21.49
CA SER A 62 -11.50 -3.41 -21.45
C SER A 62 -11.34 -2.43 -22.60
N ARG A 63 -12.41 -2.25 -23.39
CA ARG A 63 -12.45 -1.27 -24.49
C ARG A 63 -12.34 0.18 -24.02
N GLN A 64 -12.70 0.43 -22.76
CA GLN A 64 -12.66 1.75 -22.13
C GLN A 64 -11.23 2.13 -21.72
N HIS A 65 -10.50 1.20 -21.11
CA HIS A 65 -9.19 1.47 -20.51
C HIS A 65 -8.04 1.21 -21.48
N ARG A 66 -8.13 0.10 -22.23
CA ARG A 66 -7.13 -0.32 -23.23
C ARG A 66 -5.70 -0.35 -22.69
N TRP A 67 -5.51 -0.80 -21.45
CA TRP A 67 -4.18 -0.87 -20.85
C TRP A 67 -3.24 -1.78 -21.64
N GLY A 68 -1.94 -1.51 -21.52
CA GLY A 68 -0.91 -2.38 -22.07
C GLY A 68 -0.82 -3.69 -21.34
N SER A 69 -0.44 -4.73 -22.07
CA SER A 69 -0.31 -6.07 -21.49
C SER A 69 0.84 -6.14 -20.48
N ALA A 70 1.89 -5.34 -20.63
CA ALA A 70 3.09 -5.36 -19.79
C ALA A 70 2.82 -4.82 -18.37
N ALA A 71 3.09 -5.66 -17.37
CA ALA A 71 2.94 -5.33 -15.97
C ALA A 71 4.14 -5.82 -15.15
N LEU A 72 4.57 -4.98 -14.20
CA LEU A 72 5.63 -5.26 -13.24
C LEU A 72 5.08 -5.17 -11.82
N GLY A 73 5.55 -6.06 -10.94
CA GLY A 73 5.32 -6.00 -9.51
C GLY A 73 6.55 -5.40 -8.83
N TYR A 74 6.32 -4.52 -7.87
CA TYR A 74 7.36 -3.97 -7.02
C TYR A 74 7.02 -4.23 -5.57
N SER A 75 7.89 -5.02 -4.96
CA SER A 75 7.83 -5.32 -3.56
C SER A 75 9.07 -4.76 -2.89
N TRP A 76 8.84 -4.08 -1.77
CA TRP A 76 9.87 -3.46 -0.96
C TRP A 76 9.74 -3.99 0.47
N PRO A 77 10.82 -3.94 1.27
CA PRO A 77 10.80 -4.46 2.63
C PRO A 77 10.02 -3.51 3.55
N SER A 78 8.70 -3.46 3.39
CA SER A 78 7.76 -2.65 4.18
C SER A 78 7.55 -3.17 5.61
N GLY A 79 8.23 -4.26 5.98
CA GLY A 79 8.14 -4.90 7.28
C GLY A 79 8.93 -6.21 7.30
N SER A 80 10.25 -6.13 7.19
CA SER A 80 11.10 -7.33 7.16
C SER A 80 10.99 -8.15 8.46
N SER A 81 11.04 -9.47 8.34
CA SER A 81 11.01 -10.46 9.44
C SER A 81 12.19 -10.32 10.43
N SER A 82 13.14 -9.45 10.12
CA SER A 82 14.36 -9.16 10.89
C SER A 82 14.16 -8.18 12.03
N HIS A 83 13.05 -7.42 12.05
CA HIS A 83 12.68 -6.67 13.23
C HIS A 83 11.95 -7.61 14.19
N HIS A 84 12.76 -8.39 14.93
CA HIS A 84 12.34 -8.96 16.18
C HIS A 84 11.72 -7.84 16.99
N ILE A 85 10.39 -7.85 17.10
CA ILE A 85 9.65 -7.00 18.01
C ILE A 85 10.31 -7.24 19.38
N PRO A 86 10.91 -6.23 20.03
CA PRO A 86 11.29 -6.39 21.41
C PRO A 86 9.98 -6.67 22.14
N ILE A 87 9.75 -7.94 22.46
CA ILE A 87 8.60 -8.31 23.27
C ILE A 87 8.82 -7.52 24.56
N PRO A 88 7.96 -6.55 24.90
CA PRO A 88 8.20 -5.79 26.10
C PRO A 88 8.08 -6.78 27.25
N LEU A 89 9.21 -7.06 27.92
CA LEU A 89 9.27 -8.07 28.99
C LEU A 89 8.24 -7.79 30.08
N ALA A 90 7.86 -6.51 30.24
CA ALA A 90 6.77 -6.07 31.10
C ALA A 90 5.39 -6.62 30.68
N THR A 91 5.09 -6.73 29.38
CA THR A 91 3.81 -7.24 28.88
C THR A 91 3.74 -8.76 28.92
N VAL A 92 4.86 -9.46 28.71
CA VAL A 92 4.95 -10.90 28.98
C VAL A 92 4.82 -11.16 30.48
N GLY A 93 5.46 -10.35 31.32
CA GLY A 93 5.30 -10.43 32.78
C GLY A 93 3.84 -10.27 33.22
N SER A 94 3.13 -9.32 32.61
CA SER A 94 1.72 -9.02 32.92
C SER A 94 0.76 -10.10 32.40
N ALA A 95 0.99 -10.58 31.16
CA ALA A 95 0.24 -11.69 30.57
C ALA A 95 0.51 -13.01 31.32
N ALA A 96 1.78 -13.32 31.62
CA ALA A 96 2.15 -14.49 32.40
C ALA A 96 1.64 -14.42 33.84
N TYR A 97 1.59 -13.24 34.46
CA TYR A 97 0.98 -13.04 35.77
C TYR A 97 -0.53 -13.32 35.74
N LEU A 98 -1.26 -12.82 34.73
CA LEU A 98 -2.70 -13.06 34.61
C LEU A 98 -3.02 -14.50 34.19
N VAL A 99 -2.27 -15.08 33.26
CA VAL A 99 -2.34 -16.49 32.89
C VAL A 99 -2.01 -17.35 34.10
N GLY A 100 -0.93 -17.06 34.83
CA GLY A 100 -0.53 -17.77 36.05
C GLY A 100 -1.59 -17.69 37.14
N ARG A 101 -2.18 -16.51 37.37
CA ARG A 101 -3.28 -16.31 38.33
C ARG A 101 -4.55 -17.07 37.92
N ASN A 102 -4.86 -17.13 36.63
CA ASN A 102 -5.99 -17.91 36.11
C ASN A 102 -5.71 -19.42 36.17
N LEU A 103 -4.49 -19.87 35.88
CA LEU A 103 -4.06 -21.27 36.02
C LEU A 103 -4.10 -21.73 37.47
N GLN A 104 -3.70 -20.86 38.40
CA GLN A 104 -3.78 -21.11 39.84
C GLN A 104 -5.24 -21.20 40.32
N ARG A 105 -6.15 -20.39 39.74
CA ARG A 105 -7.60 -20.52 39.99
C ARG A 105 -8.20 -21.82 39.42
N LEU A 106 -7.76 -22.25 38.24
CA LEU A 106 -8.15 -23.52 37.63
C LEU A 106 -7.65 -24.73 38.43
N ARG A 107 -6.44 -24.65 39.01
CA ARG A 107 -5.93 -25.65 39.98
C ARG A 107 -6.81 -25.78 41.23
N HIS A 108 -7.61 -24.77 41.55
CA HIS A 108 -8.60 -24.79 42.62
C HIS A 108 -10.04 -25.00 42.11
N LEU A 109 -10.22 -25.55 40.90
CA LEU A 109 -11.53 -25.81 40.25
C LEU A 109 -12.45 -24.58 40.14
N ARG A 110 -11.89 -23.36 40.24
CA ARG A 110 -12.67 -22.13 40.07
C ARG A 110 -12.72 -21.78 38.60
N LEU A 111 -13.95 -21.74 38.06
CA LEU A 111 -14.22 -21.34 36.69
C LEU A 111 -13.67 -19.92 36.42
N PRO A 112 -13.15 -19.64 35.20
CA PRO A 112 -12.75 -18.29 34.82
C PRO A 112 -13.94 -17.33 34.96
N THR A 113 -13.74 -16.18 35.59
CA THR A 113 -14.80 -15.17 35.64
C THR A 113 -14.93 -14.49 34.27
N PRO A 114 -16.13 -14.04 33.86
CA PRO A 114 -16.30 -13.27 32.63
C PRO A 114 -15.32 -12.09 32.50
N ALA A 115 -15.05 -11.41 33.63
CA ALA A 115 -14.06 -10.33 33.68
C ALA A 115 -12.62 -10.78 33.34
N SER A 116 -12.23 -12.00 33.70
CA SER A 116 -10.91 -12.54 33.38
C SER A 116 -10.75 -12.90 31.89
N VAL A 117 -11.84 -13.35 31.25
CA VAL A 117 -11.87 -13.60 29.80
C VAL A 117 -11.81 -12.29 29.03
N VAL A 118 -12.62 -11.30 29.42
CA VAL A 118 -12.58 -9.96 28.83
C VAL A 118 -11.20 -9.31 29.00
N GLY A 119 -10.60 -9.42 30.18
CA GLY A 119 -9.24 -8.90 30.44
C GLY A 119 -8.17 -9.56 29.57
N ALA A 120 -8.24 -10.87 29.36
CA ALA A 120 -7.31 -11.58 28.47
C ALA A 120 -7.48 -11.15 27.00
N LEU A 121 -8.72 -11.06 26.51
CA LEU A 121 -9.03 -10.58 25.15
C LEU A 121 -8.57 -9.13 24.94
N ALA A 122 -8.75 -8.27 25.94
CA ALA A 122 -8.31 -6.87 25.87
C ALA A 122 -6.78 -6.75 25.78
N ILE A 123 -6.04 -7.58 26.53
CA ILE A 123 -4.57 -7.60 26.49
C ILE A 123 -4.08 -8.11 25.14
N ASP A 124 -4.65 -9.21 24.65
CA ASP A 124 -4.30 -9.79 23.36
C ASP A 124 -4.56 -8.80 22.22
N THR A 125 -5.74 -8.17 22.22
CA THR A 125 -6.09 -7.10 21.28
C THR A 125 -5.12 -5.93 21.37
N GLY A 126 -4.78 -5.48 22.59
CA GLY A 126 -3.83 -4.38 22.81
C GLY A 126 -2.42 -4.70 22.30
N LEU A 127 -1.94 -5.93 22.52
CA LEU A 127 -0.65 -6.42 22.03
C LEU A 127 -0.62 -6.48 20.51
N HIS A 128 -1.68 -7.00 19.88
CA HIS A 128 -1.81 -7.05 18.43
C HIS A 128 -1.85 -5.64 17.82
N LEU A 129 -2.62 -4.72 18.39
CA LEU A 129 -2.66 -3.32 17.96
C LEU A 129 -1.31 -2.64 18.12
N GLY A 130 -0.63 -2.82 19.27
CA GLY A 130 0.70 -2.26 19.50
C GLY A 130 1.75 -2.80 18.53
N ARG A 131 1.68 -4.09 18.20
CA ARG A 131 2.54 -4.72 17.18
C ARG A 131 2.29 -4.10 15.79
N MET A 132 1.03 -4.00 15.36
CA MET A 132 0.69 -3.40 14.07
C MET A 132 1.11 -1.93 14.03
N ALA A 133 0.94 -1.18 15.12
CA ALA A 133 1.39 0.20 15.24
C ALA A 133 2.89 0.35 15.03
N TYR A 134 3.68 -0.49 15.70
CA TYR A 134 5.13 -0.52 15.53
C TYR A 134 5.52 -0.87 14.09
N GLN A 135 4.95 -1.95 13.54
CA GLN A 135 5.24 -2.38 12.16
C GLN A 135 4.86 -1.30 11.15
N PHE A 136 3.74 -0.62 11.35
CA PHE A 136 3.32 0.51 10.53
C PHE A 136 4.30 1.68 10.62
N HIS A 137 4.77 2.03 11.82
CA HIS A 137 5.73 3.10 12.01
C HIS A 137 7.07 2.80 11.31
N VAL A 138 7.57 1.57 11.42
CA VAL A 138 8.75 1.11 10.67
C VAL A 138 8.48 1.19 9.18
N ALA A 139 7.35 0.68 8.69
CA ALA A 139 6.98 0.74 7.29
C ALA A 139 6.92 2.17 6.75
N LYS A 140 6.38 3.10 7.53
CA LYS A 140 6.33 4.53 7.22
C LYS A 140 7.75 5.07 7.03
N LYS A 141 8.66 4.78 7.96
CA LYS A 141 10.05 5.21 7.86
C LYS A 141 10.76 4.59 6.64
N GLU A 142 10.64 3.28 6.45
CA GLU A 142 11.24 2.58 5.32
C GLU A 142 10.70 3.06 3.97
N SER A 143 9.43 3.52 3.90
CA SER A 143 8.87 4.08 2.67
C SER A 143 9.56 5.38 2.26
N GLN A 144 10.06 6.15 3.23
CA GLN A 144 10.80 7.39 3.03
C GLN A 144 12.26 7.07 2.71
N ASP A 145 12.91 6.26 3.54
CA ASP A 145 14.33 5.91 3.40
C ASP A 145 14.65 5.24 2.06
N ARG A 146 13.66 4.56 1.44
CA ARG A 146 13.81 3.87 0.16
C ARG A 146 13.16 4.59 -1.02
N ALA A 147 12.54 5.75 -0.80
CA ALA A 147 11.84 6.48 -1.85
C ALA A 147 12.72 6.75 -3.06
N GLU A 148 14.00 7.10 -2.82
CA GLU A 148 15.00 7.32 -3.86
C GLU A 148 15.20 6.08 -4.75
N THR A 149 15.20 4.88 -4.17
CA THR A 149 15.33 3.64 -4.93
C THR A 149 14.15 3.46 -5.88
N LEU A 150 12.92 3.69 -5.43
CA LEU A 150 11.75 3.62 -6.29
C LEU A 150 11.79 4.72 -7.38
N ALA A 151 12.20 5.94 -7.02
CA ALA A 151 12.32 7.04 -7.98
C ALA A 151 13.29 6.71 -9.12
N TRP A 152 14.50 6.24 -8.81
CA TRP A 152 15.48 5.80 -9.81
C TRP A 152 14.94 4.71 -10.72
N ARG A 153 14.24 3.74 -10.14
CA ARG A 153 13.65 2.64 -10.86
C ARG A 153 12.51 3.10 -11.79
N LEU A 154 11.69 4.04 -11.37
CA LEU A 154 10.68 4.66 -12.23
C LEU A 154 11.31 5.47 -13.37
N LEU A 155 12.41 6.19 -13.12
CA LEU A 155 13.18 6.88 -14.16
C LEU A 155 13.73 5.92 -15.22
N GLU A 156 14.25 4.75 -14.81
CA GLU A 156 14.70 3.70 -15.73
C GLU A 156 13.55 3.24 -16.65
N LEU A 157 12.35 3.05 -16.09
CA LEU A 157 11.18 2.67 -16.88
C LEU A 157 10.75 3.80 -17.82
N ARG A 158 10.78 5.06 -17.38
CA ARG A 158 10.44 6.21 -18.24
C ARG A 158 11.39 6.38 -19.42
N ARG A 159 12.67 6.00 -19.27
CA ARG A 159 13.63 5.97 -20.40
C ARG A 159 13.35 4.85 -21.40
N LYS A 160 12.64 3.80 -20.99
CA LYS A 160 12.40 2.60 -21.79
C LYS A 160 11.00 2.54 -22.41
N TYR A 161 10.02 3.15 -21.77
CA TYR A 161 8.61 3.08 -22.15
C TYR A 161 8.04 4.50 -22.29
N ASP A 162 7.27 4.71 -23.35
CA ASP A 162 6.62 6.00 -23.64
C ASP A 162 5.56 6.32 -22.59
N VAL A 163 4.85 5.28 -22.12
CA VAL A 163 3.81 5.38 -21.09
C VAL A 163 4.14 4.48 -19.89
N VAL A 164 4.29 5.08 -18.72
CA VAL A 164 4.46 4.40 -17.43
C VAL A 164 3.28 4.73 -16.53
N ARG A 165 2.57 3.69 -16.09
CA ARG A 165 1.51 3.79 -15.09
C ARG A 165 1.96 3.17 -13.78
N VAL A 166 1.62 3.78 -12.66
CA VAL A 166 1.96 3.24 -11.33
C VAL A 166 0.70 3.11 -10.50
N VAL A 167 0.48 1.93 -9.95
CA VAL A 167 -0.65 1.61 -9.07
C VAL A 167 -0.10 1.23 -7.71
N GLY A 168 -0.40 2.02 -6.69
CA GLY A 168 -0.07 1.73 -5.29
C GLY A 168 -1.28 1.28 -4.51
N HIS A 169 -1.04 0.51 -3.46
CA HIS A 169 -2.07 0.21 -2.48
C HIS A 169 -1.57 0.39 -1.05
N SER A 170 -2.43 0.92 -0.18
CA SER A 170 -2.15 1.10 1.23
C SER A 170 -0.85 1.92 1.43
N LEU A 171 0.12 1.41 2.19
CA LEU A 171 1.43 2.05 2.39
C LEU A 171 2.27 2.17 1.11
N GLY A 172 1.98 1.39 0.08
CA GLY A 172 2.60 1.52 -1.23
C GLY A 172 2.29 2.87 -1.87
N CYS A 173 1.13 3.45 -1.57
CA CYS A 173 0.76 4.81 -1.99
C CYS A 173 1.70 5.85 -1.38
N ARG A 174 2.03 5.72 -0.09
CA ARG A 174 3.00 6.62 0.55
C ARG A 174 4.36 6.51 -0.12
N HIS A 175 4.83 5.30 -0.36
CA HIS A 175 6.12 5.08 -1.01
C HIS A 175 6.18 5.70 -2.42
N ILE A 176 5.08 5.65 -3.19
CA ILE A 176 4.97 6.35 -4.48
C ILE A 176 5.01 7.86 -4.32
N VAL A 177 4.27 8.42 -3.37
CA VAL A 177 4.24 9.87 -3.10
C VAL A 177 5.64 10.38 -2.78
N GLU A 178 6.33 9.70 -1.87
CA GLU A 178 7.71 10.03 -1.48
C GLU A 178 8.71 9.82 -2.63
N ALA A 179 8.50 8.84 -3.52
CA ALA A 179 9.35 8.66 -4.69
C ALA A 179 9.13 9.76 -5.74
N CYS A 180 7.88 10.11 -6.02
CA CYS A 180 7.53 11.11 -7.04
C CYS A 180 7.86 12.54 -6.59
N SER A 181 7.91 12.81 -5.28
CA SER A 181 8.37 14.09 -4.73
C SER A 181 9.86 14.36 -5.04
N LEU A 182 10.65 13.31 -5.24
CA LEU A 182 12.06 13.39 -5.64
C LEU A 182 12.26 13.54 -7.16
N MET A 183 11.19 13.47 -7.94
CA MET A 183 11.23 13.49 -9.40
C MET A 183 10.71 14.82 -9.96
N GLN A 184 11.36 15.30 -11.02
CA GLN A 184 10.86 16.42 -11.82
C GLN A 184 9.55 16.04 -12.52
N MET A 185 8.66 17.02 -12.74
CA MET A 185 7.29 16.77 -13.24
C MET A 185 7.27 16.02 -14.60
N ASP A 186 8.18 16.34 -15.50
CA ASP A 186 8.36 15.72 -16.81
C ASP A 186 8.93 14.29 -16.76
N GLN A 187 9.56 13.94 -15.64
CA GLN A 187 10.17 12.64 -15.40
C GLN A 187 9.25 11.67 -14.65
N ARG A 188 8.13 12.16 -14.09
CA ARG A 188 7.17 11.34 -13.34
C ARG A 188 6.45 10.33 -14.25
N PRO A 189 5.85 9.27 -13.67
CA PRO A 189 4.91 8.40 -14.40
C PRO A 189 3.78 9.20 -15.05
N ASN A 190 3.26 8.71 -16.18
CA ASN A 190 2.17 9.36 -16.90
C ASN A 190 0.89 9.37 -16.07
N GLU A 191 0.59 8.24 -15.44
CA GLU A 191 -0.61 8.04 -14.62
C GLU A 191 -0.24 7.39 -13.29
N ILE A 192 -0.80 7.90 -12.20
CA ILE A 192 -0.64 7.34 -10.86
C ILE A 192 -2.00 7.02 -10.27
N HIS A 193 -2.13 5.82 -9.72
CA HIS A 193 -3.33 5.31 -9.06
C HIS A 193 -2.99 4.97 -7.61
N LEU A 194 -3.60 5.66 -6.66
CA LEU A 194 -3.38 5.45 -5.24
C LEU A 194 -4.64 4.80 -4.64
N CYS A 195 -4.57 3.49 -4.39
CA CYS A 195 -5.67 2.70 -3.85
C CYS A 195 -5.58 2.62 -2.32
N ALA A 196 -6.65 3.03 -1.62
CA ALA A 196 -6.69 3.08 -0.16
C ALA A 196 -5.43 3.73 0.46
N PRO A 197 -5.06 4.98 0.11
CA PRO A 197 -3.79 5.55 0.55
C PRO A 197 -3.66 5.57 2.08
N ALA A 198 -2.61 4.92 2.57
CA ALA A 198 -2.31 4.80 4.00
C ALA A 198 -1.40 5.98 4.44
N LEU A 199 -1.90 7.20 4.25
CA LEU A 199 -1.24 8.47 4.60
C LEU A 199 -2.28 9.51 5.03
N ILE A 200 -1.84 10.54 5.74
CA ILE A 200 -2.72 11.66 6.15
C ILE A 200 -2.79 12.71 5.06
N ARG A 201 -3.82 13.55 5.13
CA ARG A 201 -4.07 14.61 4.15
C ARG A 201 -2.82 15.47 3.91
N GLU A 202 -2.17 15.89 4.99
CA GLU A 202 -1.03 16.81 4.97
C GLU A 202 0.17 16.23 4.20
N ASP A 203 0.32 14.90 4.17
CA ASP A 203 1.42 14.24 3.46
C ASP A 203 1.25 14.31 1.92
N ILE A 204 0.02 14.49 1.42
CA ILE A 204 -0.27 14.46 -0.03
C ILE A 204 -0.68 15.81 -0.60
N LEU A 205 -1.25 16.72 0.20
CA LEU A 205 -1.72 18.04 -0.25
C LEU A 205 -0.75 18.80 -1.16
N PRO A 206 0.57 18.88 -0.87
CA PRO A 206 1.51 19.62 -1.73
C PRO A 206 1.54 19.16 -3.19
N TRP A 207 1.06 17.94 -3.46
CA TRP A 207 1.10 17.31 -4.78
C TRP A 207 -0.25 17.18 -5.45
N VAL A 208 -1.33 17.59 -4.78
CA VAL A 208 -2.69 17.37 -5.29
C VAL A 208 -3.59 18.60 -5.25
N THR A 209 -3.19 19.66 -4.54
CA THR A 209 -3.92 20.94 -4.54
C THR A 209 -3.76 21.68 -5.87
N GLU A 210 -4.71 22.57 -6.15
CA GLU A 210 -4.72 23.43 -7.34
C GLU A 210 -3.34 24.07 -7.63
N GLY A 211 -2.83 23.85 -8.85
CA GLY A 211 -1.55 24.40 -9.31
C GLY A 211 -0.33 23.52 -8.99
N SER A 212 -0.51 22.36 -8.34
CA SER A 212 0.59 21.42 -8.06
C SER A 212 1.01 20.58 -9.26
N GLY A 213 0.14 20.47 -10.29
CA GLY A 213 0.37 19.61 -11.46
C GLY A 213 0.24 18.10 -11.20
N GLY A 214 -0.11 17.67 -9.98
CA GLY A 214 -0.31 16.27 -9.65
C GLY A 214 0.99 15.49 -9.34
N LEU A 215 0.82 14.22 -8.93
CA LEU A 215 1.92 13.26 -8.76
C LEU A 215 2.29 12.57 -10.08
N GLY A 216 1.33 12.34 -10.97
CA GLY A 216 1.58 11.91 -12.34
C GLY A 216 1.81 13.11 -13.26
N GLN A 217 2.47 12.89 -14.40
CA GLN A 217 2.64 13.93 -15.43
C GLN A 217 1.29 14.36 -16.02
N GLY A 218 0.38 13.39 -16.20
CA GLY A 218 -0.95 13.63 -16.76
C GLY A 218 -2.05 13.52 -15.73
N ASN A 219 -2.10 12.39 -15.00
CA ASN A 219 -3.21 12.12 -14.08
C ASN A 219 -2.78 11.47 -12.77
N THR A 220 -3.44 11.86 -11.68
CA THR A 220 -3.32 11.26 -10.36
C THR A 220 -4.71 10.88 -9.85
N MET A 221 -4.97 9.58 -9.69
CA MET A 221 -6.24 9.05 -9.22
C MET A 221 -6.12 8.56 -7.78
N ILE A 222 -7.01 9.02 -6.91
CA ILE A 222 -7.06 8.66 -5.49
C ILE A 222 -8.34 7.90 -5.23
N TYR A 223 -8.22 6.60 -4.94
CA TYR A 223 -9.36 5.74 -4.65
C TYR A 223 -9.53 5.56 -3.16
N TYR A 224 -10.68 5.97 -2.63
CA TYR A 224 -11.01 5.86 -1.21
C TYR A 224 -12.31 5.07 -1.01
N SER A 225 -12.54 4.61 0.21
CA SER A 225 -13.81 3.97 0.58
C SER A 225 -14.11 4.17 2.06
N HIS A 226 -15.32 4.63 2.34
CA HIS A 226 -15.84 4.74 3.70
C HIS A 226 -16.08 3.37 4.36
N LYS A 227 -16.06 2.27 3.59
CA LYS A 227 -16.14 0.89 4.10
C LYS A 227 -14.78 0.38 4.60
N ASP A 228 -13.68 1.03 4.23
CA ASP A 228 -12.31 0.69 4.64
C ASP A 228 -12.00 1.28 6.03
N ILE A 229 -12.71 0.76 7.02
CA ILE A 229 -12.56 1.15 8.43
C ILE A 229 -11.25 0.57 9.00
N THR A 230 -10.58 -0.35 8.31
CA THR A 230 -9.28 -0.90 8.75
C THR A 230 -8.25 0.20 8.83
N LEU A 231 -8.18 1.08 7.82
CA LEU A 231 -7.37 2.28 7.92
C LEU A 231 -7.89 3.19 9.02
N GLY A 232 -9.21 3.40 9.14
CA GLY A 232 -9.78 4.30 10.14
C GLY A 232 -9.53 3.92 11.61
N ILE A 233 -9.55 2.63 11.97
CA ILE A 233 -9.28 2.15 13.33
C ILE A 233 -7.76 2.11 13.59
N LEU A 234 -7.01 1.55 12.65
CA LEU A 234 -5.57 1.40 12.78
C LEU A 234 -4.87 2.77 12.78
N PHE A 235 -5.25 3.68 11.88
CA PHE A 235 -4.64 5.01 11.78
C PHE A 235 -5.09 5.93 12.89
N ARG A 236 -6.34 5.92 13.34
CA ARG A 236 -6.72 6.77 14.48
C ARG A 236 -5.97 6.40 15.76
N ALA A 237 -5.73 5.11 15.97
CA ALA A 237 -4.94 4.63 17.10
C ALA A 237 -3.44 4.97 16.97
N ILE A 238 -2.89 5.00 15.75
CA ILE A 238 -1.44 5.19 15.52
C ILE A 238 -1.06 6.65 15.26
N LEU A 239 -1.92 7.42 14.60
CA LEU A 239 -1.66 8.78 14.11
C LEU A 239 -2.33 9.86 14.95
N GLY A 240 -2.57 9.59 16.23
CA GLY A 240 -3.08 10.62 17.16
C GLY A 240 -4.46 11.16 16.78
N GLY A 241 -5.31 10.33 16.17
CA GLY A 241 -6.69 10.70 15.81
C GLY A 241 -6.91 11.16 14.36
N SER A 242 -5.87 11.29 13.55
CA SER A 242 -6.03 11.63 12.12
C SER A 242 -6.63 10.49 11.30
N GLN A 243 -7.40 10.84 10.26
CA GLN A 243 -7.99 9.89 9.32
C GLN A 243 -7.11 9.70 8.08
N ALA A 244 -7.08 8.48 7.55
CA ALA A 244 -6.34 8.17 6.33
C ALA A 244 -7.10 8.68 5.10
N VAL A 245 -6.36 9.15 4.09
CA VAL A 245 -6.94 9.54 2.80
C VAL A 245 -7.68 8.36 2.13
N GLY A 246 -7.25 7.11 2.35
CA GLY A 246 -7.96 5.92 1.87
C GLY A 246 -9.35 5.70 2.47
N GLU A 247 -9.64 6.27 3.64
CA GLU A 247 -10.96 6.17 4.28
C GLU A 247 -11.90 7.28 3.79
N ILE A 248 -11.43 8.53 3.78
CA ILE A 248 -12.28 9.72 3.62
C ILE A 248 -12.08 10.47 2.30
N GLY A 249 -11.05 10.13 1.52
CA GLY A 249 -10.63 10.92 0.37
C GLY A 249 -10.02 12.27 0.80
N LEU A 250 -10.32 13.33 0.03
CA LEU A 250 -9.84 14.70 0.27
C LEU A 250 -11.02 15.69 0.33
N PRO A 251 -11.94 15.56 1.32
CA PRO A 251 -13.15 16.37 1.35
C PRO A 251 -12.82 17.84 1.64
N GLY A 252 -13.43 18.72 0.84
CA GLY A 252 -13.31 20.18 0.97
C GLY A 252 -12.09 20.80 0.29
N GLU A 253 -11.23 19.99 -0.34
CA GLU A 253 -10.02 20.48 -1.00
C GLU A 253 -10.28 20.88 -2.45
N ARG A 254 -9.63 21.96 -2.90
CA ARG A 254 -9.55 22.32 -4.31
C ARG A 254 -8.38 21.59 -4.94
N LEU A 255 -8.70 20.57 -5.74
CA LEU A 255 -7.71 19.71 -6.36
C LEU A 255 -7.23 20.27 -7.70
N ASP A 256 -6.00 19.95 -8.04
CA ASP A 256 -5.46 20.21 -9.38
C ASP A 256 -6.31 19.50 -10.46
N PRO A 257 -6.50 20.08 -11.66
CA PRO A 257 -7.26 19.43 -12.73
C PRO A 257 -6.74 18.05 -13.16
N SER A 258 -5.45 17.78 -12.92
CA SER A 258 -4.83 16.46 -13.14
C SER A 258 -5.20 15.42 -12.07
N VAL A 259 -5.88 15.81 -10.99
CA VAL A 259 -6.15 14.94 -9.83
C VAL A 259 -7.63 14.60 -9.76
N LEU A 260 -7.93 13.31 -9.64
CA LEU A 260 -9.28 12.79 -9.48
C LEU A 260 -9.41 11.95 -8.21
N THR A 261 -10.40 12.26 -7.38
CA THR A 261 -10.79 11.39 -6.26
C THR A 261 -11.98 10.53 -6.65
N VAL A 262 -11.91 9.23 -6.38
CA VAL A 262 -12.94 8.25 -6.73
C VAL A 262 -13.39 7.50 -5.48
N ASP A 263 -14.68 7.55 -5.18
CA ASP A 263 -15.29 6.70 -4.16
C ASP A 263 -15.50 5.29 -4.72
N ALA A 264 -14.69 4.33 -4.27
CA ALA A 264 -14.75 2.93 -4.69
C ALA A 264 -15.76 2.09 -3.86
N SER A 265 -16.46 2.70 -2.90
CA SER A 265 -17.24 1.96 -1.89
C SER A 265 -18.34 1.07 -2.46
N SER A 266 -18.94 1.45 -3.59
CA SER A 266 -19.97 0.64 -4.26
C SER A 266 -19.40 -0.62 -4.92
N SER A 267 -18.12 -0.60 -5.30
CA SER A 267 -17.44 -1.71 -5.97
C SER A 267 -16.81 -2.71 -5.00
N LEU A 268 -16.48 -2.28 -3.78
CA LEU A 268 -15.92 -3.16 -2.76
C LEU A 268 -17.03 -3.96 -2.07
N GLY A 269 -16.81 -5.27 -1.95
CA GLY A 269 -17.84 -6.22 -1.47
C GLY A 269 -17.78 -6.48 0.03
N GLY A 270 -16.63 -6.24 0.65
CA GLY A 270 -16.44 -6.35 2.09
C GLY A 270 -16.67 -5.05 2.87
N PHE A 271 -16.58 -5.18 4.19
CA PHE A 271 -16.34 -4.08 5.14
C PHE A 271 -15.01 -4.37 5.87
N TYR A 272 -14.40 -3.35 6.47
CA TYR A 272 -13.15 -3.48 7.24
C TYR A 272 -12.01 -4.06 6.38
N VAL A 273 -11.35 -5.13 6.85
CA VAL A 273 -10.18 -5.74 6.21
C VAL A 273 -10.55 -6.28 4.83
N GLY A 274 -11.77 -6.81 4.67
CA GLY A 274 -12.26 -7.30 3.39
C GLY A 274 -12.39 -6.18 2.35
N ALA A 275 -12.80 -4.98 2.75
CA ALA A 275 -12.82 -3.82 1.85
C ALA A 275 -11.38 -3.39 1.49
N HIS A 276 -10.48 -3.35 2.48
CA HIS A 276 -9.08 -2.95 2.27
C HIS A 276 -8.35 -3.87 1.28
N THR A 277 -8.56 -5.18 1.37
CA THR A 277 -7.91 -6.16 0.47
C THR A 277 -8.58 -6.26 -0.90
N ASP A 278 -9.88 -5.96 -1.00
CA ASP A 278 -10.67 -6.04 -2.23
C ASP A 278 -10.17 -5.09 -3.33
N TYR A 279 -9.45 -4.01 -2.98
CA TYR A 279 -8.94 -3.03 -3.94
C TYR A 279 -8.16 -3.68 -5.09
N SER A 280 -7.27 -4.63 -4.78
CA SER A 280 -6.43 -5.27 -5.79
C SER A 280 -7.23 -6.14 -6.77
N ASN A 281 -8.12 -6.96 -6.23
CA ASN A 281 -8.94 -7.90 -7.01
C ASN A 281 -10.06 -7.20 -7.80
N LYS A 282 -10.58 -6.07 -7.28
CA LYS A 282 -11.72 -5.35 -7.87
C LYS A 282 -11.34 -4.05 -8.56
N PHE A 283 -10.04 -3.75 -8.67
CA PHE A 283 -9.55 -2.52 -9.27
C PHE A 283 -10.15 -2.22 -10.64
N HIS A 284 -10.33 -3.25 -11.46
CA HIS A 284 -10.94 -3.12 -12.79
C HIS A 284 -12.39 -2.60 -12.81
N PHE A 285 -13.14 -2.67 -11.70
CA PHE A 285 -14.51 -2.15 -11.61
C PHE A 285 -14.57 -0.63 -11.42
N PHE A 286 -13.61 -0.08 -10.67
CA PHE A 286 -13.63 1.32 -10.24
C PHE A 286 -12.46 2.15 -10.78
N CYS A 287 -11.54 1.52 -11.51
CA CYS A 287 -10.46 2.23 -12.18
C CYS A 287 -11.07 3.34 -13.06
N ALA A 288 -10.76 4.58 -12.73
CA ALA A 288 -11.07 5.69 -13.61
C ALA A 288 -10.17 5.65 -14.84
N SER A 289 -10.76 5.90 -16.01
CA SER A 289 -10.01 6.26 -17.21
C SER A 289 -9.99 7.78 -17.32
N PRO A 290 -8.84 8.42 -17.57
CA PRO A 290 -8.82 9.86 -17.79
C PRO A 290 -9.68 10.23 -19.01
N PRO A 291 -10.36 11.39 -18.99
CA PRO A 291 -11.13 11.84 -20.14
C PRO A 291 -10.23 12.04 -21.36
N ALA A 292 -10.68 11.58 -22.52
CA ALA A 292 -9.91 11.54 -23.77
C ALA A 292 -9.35 12.92 -24.21
N SER A 293 -9.92 14.01 -23.71
CA SER A 293 -9.52 15.40 -24.01
C SER A 293 -8.14 15.80 -23.46
N LEU A 294 -7.54 15.03 -22.56
CA LEU A 294 -6.20 15.30 -22.00
C LEU A 294 -5.08 14.51 -22.69
N CYS A 295 -5.41 13.48 -23.49
CA CYS A 295 -4.41 12.67 -24.19
C CYS A 295 -3.97 13.24 -25.54
N SER A 296 -4.70 14.21 -26.12
CA SER A 296 -4.45 14.71 -27.47
C SER A 296 -3.43 15.86 -27.57
N GLN A 297 -2.92 16.39 -26.46
CA GLN A 297 -1.98 17.53 -26.50
C GLN A 297 -0.50 17.13 -26.62
N GLY A 298 -0.16 15.83 -26.58
CA GLY A 298 1.23 15.36 -26.59
C GLY A 298 1.83 14.98 -27.95
N SER A 299 1.05 14.96 -29.04
CA SER A 299 1.49 14.36 -30.32
C SER A 299 1.60 15.32 -31.51
N GLU A 300 1.37 16.63 -31.36
CA GLU A 300 1.39 17.58 -32.48
C GLU A 300 2.69 18.37 -32.67
N LEU A 301 3.70 18.25 -31.80
CA LEU A 301 4.97 18.97 -31.95
C LEU A 301 6.13 18.00 -32.20
N LYS A 302 6.22 17.49 -33.43
CA LYS A 302 7.46 17.03 -34.10
C LYS A 302 7.20 16.78 -35.59
N LYS A 303 6.75 17.83 -36.28
CA LYS A 303 6.92 17.98 -37.73
C LYS A 303 7.10 19.46 -38.00
N GLU A 304 8.33 19.93 -37.86
CA GLU A 304 8.80 21.11 -38.57
C GLU A 304 10.33 20.98 -38.69
N ASP A 305 10.76 21.06 -39.95
CA ASP A 305 12.09 21.04 -40.60
C ASP A 305 12.94 19.76 -40.59
#